data_AF-A0A8B6GVM0-F1
#
_entry.id   AF-A0A8B6GVM0-F1
#
_cell.length_a   1.000
_cell.length_b   1.000
_cell.length_c   1.000
_cell.angle_alpha   90.00
_cell.angle_beta   90.00
_cell.angle_gamma   90.00
#
_symmetry.space_group_name_H-M   'P 1'
#
loop_
_entity.id
_entity.type
_entity.pdbx_description
1 polymer ?
#
loop_
_entity_poly.entity_id
_entity_poly.type
_entity_poly.pdbx_seq_one_letter_code
_entity_poly.pdbx_strand_id
1 'polypeptide(L)'
;MTALMVYVVRLRRQKHVLANTCEDDKCITAIDIPLITKLNAPLKAELDISILTEQLKELITDEVKQAVSVAMKDLAEGIVDKNTQSALENLQLVNNQTISTFLKEMKDVTVRKSDLSTVEEKLKGEIKQMKEQQKLTELKLSSVKSDVTRSTERVSLLALSQQTSSMTGIIKFNDVKFSIGFNNLATFTNTGKIICEKSGLYMITVSIISSTTSTEFKIVLNGIMITRNRFVDGGQWHTGTTALVLQLHVGDKVW
;
A
#
# COMPACT_ATOMS: atom_id res chain seq x y z
N MET A 1 -16.74 16.39 52.57
CA MET A 1 -15.83 16.23 51.43
C MET A 1 -16.55 15.41 50.36
N THR A 2 -16.95 16.04 49.26
CA THR A 2 -17.63 15.39 48.13
C THR A 2 -16.57 14.73 47.27
N ALA A 3 -16.47 13.41 47.27
CA ALA A 3 -15.62 12.67 46.34
C ALA A 3 -16.46 12.33 45.11
N LEU A 4 -15.88 12.54 43.94
CA LEU A 4 -16.60 12.49 42.68
C LEU A 4 -15.68 11.96 41.60
N MET A 5 -16.14 10.96 40.86
CA MET A 5 -15.33 10.13 39.96
C MET A 5 -15.99 10.08 38.59
N VAL A 6 -15.21 10.39 37.54
CA VAL A 6 -15.62 10.15 36.16
C VAL A 6 -14.72 9.15 35.50
N TYR A 7 -15.35 8.16 34.88
CA TYR A 7 -14.72 7.13 34.09
C TYR A 7 -15.23 7.19 32.66
N VAL A 8 -14.31 7.31 31.70
CA VAL A 8 -14.62 7.30 30.28
C VAL A 8 -13.84 6.19 29.61
N VAL A 9 -14.52 5.35 28.84
CA VAL A 9 -13.91 4.27 28.05
C VAL A 9 -14.52 4.22 26.67
N ARG A 10 -13.70 4.23 25.63
CA ARG A 10 -14.15 3.92 24.27
C ARG A 10 -14.39 2.41 24.13
N LEU A 11 -15.61 2.01 23.82
CA LEU A 11 -16.00 0.62 23.56
C LEU A 11 -15.62 0.23 22.12
N ARG A 12 -15.01 -0.95 21.96
CA ARG A 12 -14.72 -1.52 20.63
C ARG A 12 -15.93 -2.28 20.10
N ARG A 13 -16.33 -2.02 18.85
CA ARG A 13 -17.14 -2.97 18.07
C ARG A 13 -16.22 -4.11 17.65
N GLN A 14 -16.40 -5.30 18.24
CA GLN A 14 -15.76 -6.50 17.74
C GLN A 14 -16.40 -6.89 16.39
N LYS A 15 -15.62 -6.79 15.31
CA LYS A 15 -15.75 -7.68 14.16
C LYS A 15 -14.38 -8.33 13.99
N HIS A 16 -14.33 -9.63 14.30
CA HIS A 16 -13.23 -10.59 14.09
C HIS A 16 -11.80 -10.09 14.35
N VAL A 17 -11.26 -10.51 15.50
CA VAL A 17 -9.82 -10.47 15.79
C VAL A 17 -9.23 -11.81 15.34
N LEU A 18 -8.38 -11.81 14.31
CA LEU A 18 -7.38 -12.85 14.13
C LEU A 18 -6.18 -12.46 15.00
N ALA A 19 -5.88 -13.27 16.00
CA ALA A 19 -4.69 -13.15 16.83
C ALA A 19 -3.54 -13.92 16.16
N ASN A 20 -2.36 -13.32 16.08
CA ASN A 20 -1.11 -14.06 16.05
C ASN A 20 -0.41 -13.81 17.39
N THR A 21 -0.20 -14.89 18.13
CA THR A 21 0.69 -14.98 19.28
C THR A 21 2.09 -15.30 18.78
N CYS A 22 3.06 -14.48 19.16
CA CYS A 22 4.46 -14.89 19.15
C CYS A 22 4.79 -15.31 20.58
N GLU A 23 5.06 -16.60 20.78
CA GLU A 23 5.74 -17.11 21.97
C GLU A 23 7.21 -17.37 21.59
N ASP A 24 8.10 -17.04 22.53
CA ASP A 24 9.53 -17.33 22.55
C ASP A 24 10.41 -16.69 21.46
N ASP A 25 10.88 -15.46 21.74
CA ASP A 25 12.17 -14.81 21.41
C ASP A 25 12.92 -15.11 20.07
N LYS A 26 12.25 -15.61 19.04
CA LYS A 26 12.82 -15.82 17.70
C LYS A 26 11.85 -15.42 16.61
N CYS A 27 11.52 -14.13 16.53
CA CYS A 27 11.07 -13.55 15.26
C CYS A 27 12.30 -13.18 14.42
N ILE A 28 12.80 -14.13 13.63
CA ILE A 28 13.75 -13.84 12.56
C ILE A 28 12.92 -13.58 11.30
N THR A 29 12.88 -12.33 10.85
CA THR A 29 12.63 -12.04 9.44
C THR A 29 13.90 -11.41 8.89
N ALA A 30 14.58 -12.22 8.09
CA ALA A 30 15.79 -11.91 7.38
C ALA A 30 15.53 -11.04 6.16
N ILE A 31 16.63 -10.50 5.63
CA ILE A 31 16.81 -9.79 4.36
C ILE A 31 16.68 -8.26 4.48
N ASP A 32 17.79 -7.70 4.94
CA ASP A 32 18.32 -6.44 4.46
C ASP A 32 19.21 -6.74 3.24
N ILE A 33 19.17 -5.92 2.17
CA ILE A 33 20.31 -5.58 1.29
C ILE A 33 19.87 -4.52 0.25
N PRO A 34 20.71 -3.50 -0.02
CA PRO A 34 20.36 -2.29 -0.75
C PRO A 34 20.54 -2.42 -2.27
N LEU A 35 19.73 -1.71 -3.07
CA LEU A 35 19.94 -1.57 -4.51
C LEU A 35 20.06 -0.10 -4.92
N ILE A 36 21.33 0.34 -4.96
CA ILE A 36 21.99 0.99 -6.11
C ILE A 36 21.02 1.72 -7.07
N THR A 37 20.76 2.99 -6.81
CA THR A 37 20.35 3.95 -7.83
C THR A 37 21.59 4.53 -8.50
N LYS A 38 22.00 3.94 -9.63
CA LYS A 38 22.72 4.58 -10.74
C LYS A 38 23.05 3.50 -11.77
N LEU A 39 22.27 3.44 -12.84
CA LEU A 39 22.72 3.22 -14.22
C LEU A 39 21.51 3.13 -15.15
N ASN A 40 21.67 3.73 -16.32
CA ASN A 40 20.86 3.64 -17.55
C ASN A 40 19.88 4.79 -17.81
N ALA A 41 20.48 5.90 -18.26
CA ALA A 41 19.92 6.67 -19.36
C ALA A 41 19.92 5.81 -20.65
N PRO A 42 18.86 5.83 -21.47
CA PRO A 42 18.90 5.20 -22.78
C PRO A 42 19.69 6.08 -23.76
N LEU A 43 20.78 5.52 -24.28
CA LEU A 43 21.44 6.00 -25.48
C LEU A 43 20.45 5.91 -26.64
N LYS A 44 19.96 7.07 -27.05
CA LYS A 44 19.15 7.30 -28.24
C LYS A 44 20.06 7.21 -29.46
N ALA A 45 20.28 6.01 -29.96
CA ALA A 45 20.89 5.75 -31.27
C ALA A 45 20.50 4.34 -31.73
N GLU A 46 19.21 4.04 -31.87
CA GLU A 46 18.80 3.04 -32.86
C GLU A 46 18.93 3.69 -34.23
N LEU A 47 20.15 3.63 -34.75
CA LEU A 47 20.43 3.66 -36.17
C LEU A 47 19.52 2.61 -36.82
N ASP A 48 18.91 2.94 -37.97
CA ASP A 48 18.10 2.06 -38.82
C ASP A 48 18.95 0.86 -39.32
N ILE A 49 19.25 -0.08 -38.43
CA ILE A 49 19.97 -1.33 -38.72
C ILE A 49 19.15 -2.17 -39.69
N SER A 50 17.82 -2.06 -39.69
CA SER A 50 16.92 -2.74 -40.63
C SER A 50 17.20 -2.34 -42.09
N ILE A 51 17.34 -1.04 -42.37
CA ILE A 51 17.59 -0.51 -43.72
C ILE A 51 19.01 -0.84 -44.18
N LEU A 52 19.99 -0.69 -43.29
CA LEU A 52 21.39 -1.06 -43.57
C LEU A 52 21.56 -2.57 -43.80
N THR A 53 20.80 -3.41 -43.10
CA THR A 53 20.88 -4.86 -43.27
C THR A 53 20.24 -5.33 -44.57
N GLU A 54 19.11 -4.74 -45.00
CA GLU A 54 18.50 -5.05 -46.30
C GLU A 54 19.39 -4.58 -47.45
N GLN A 55 19.89 -3.34 -47.41
CA GLN A 55 20.79 -2.82 -48.45
C GLN A 55 22.09 -3.62 -48.55
N LEU A 56 22.70 -4.00 -47.42
CA LEU A 56 23.91 -4.82 -47.42
C LEU A 56 23.64 -6.23 -47.96
N LYS A 57 22.46 -6.80 -47.70
CA LYS A 57 22.06 -8.11 -48.20
C LYS A 57 21.85 -8.10 -49.72
N GLU A 58 21.24 -7.05 -50.26
CA GLU A 58 21.05 -6.87 -51.69
C GLU A 58 22.40 -6.68 -52.39
N LEU A 59 23.27 -5.82 -51.84
CA LEU A 59 24.60 -5.53 -52.38
C LEU A 59 25.52 -6.77 -52.38
N ILE A 60 25.57 -7.52 -51.27
CA ILE A 60 26.36 -8.76 -51.18
C ILE A 60 25.81 -9.82 -52.13
N THR A 61 24.48 -9.93 -52.27
CA THR A 61 23.88 -10.93 -53.16
C THR A 61 24.25 -10.67 -54.61
N ASP A 62 24.22 -9.40 -55.03
CA ASP A 62 24.52 -9.02 -56.41
C ASP A 62 26.02 -9.08 -56.71
N GLU A 63 26.88 -8.59 -55.82
CA GLU A 63 28.34 -8.68 -55.98
C GLU A 63 28.83 -10.14 -55.96
N VAL A 64 28.30 -10.98 -55.07
CA VAL A 64 28.70 -12.40 -55.02
C VAL A 64 28.21 -13.14 -56.27
N LYS A 65 26.98 -12.91 -56.73
CA LYS A 65 26.48 -13.49 -57.99
C LYS A 65 27.32 -13.04 -59.17
N GLN A 66 27.66 -11.77 -59.24
CA GLN A 66 28.41 -11.20 -60.35
C GLN A 66 29.87 -11.69 -60.35
N ALA A 67 30.54 -11.69 -59.19
CA ALA A 67 31.91 -12.20 -59.05
C ALA A 67 31.99 -13.71 -59.37
N VAL A 68 31.03 -14.51 -58.89
CA VAL A 68 30.96 -15.94 -59.21
C VAL A 68 30.68 -16.15 -60.70
N SER A 69 29.76 -15.38 -61.29
CA SER A 69 29.45 -15.49 -62.72
C SER A 69 30.64 -15.12 -63.61
N VAL A 70 31.41 -14.09 -63.25
CA VAL A 70 32.61 -13.67 -63.99
C VAL A 70 33.72 -14.72 -63.84
N ALA A 71 34.00 -15.18 -62.62
CA ALA A 71 35.00 -16.22 -62.38
C ALA A 71 34.66 -17.55 -63.07
N MET A 72 33.38 -17.94 -63.10
CA MET A 72 32.93 -19.14 -63.83
C MET A 72 33.05 -18.99 -65.35
N LYS A 73 32.80 -17.78 -65.87
CA LYS A 73 32.94 -17.48 -67.30
C LYS A 73 34.40 -17.49 -67.73
N ASP A 74 35.29 -16.85 -66.97
CA ASP A 74 36.73 -16.82 -67.27
C ASP A 74 37.37 -18.22 -67.17
N LEU A 75 36.89 -19.06 -66.24
CA LEU A 75 37.33 -20.46 -66.11
C LEU A 75 36.83 -21.32 -67.29
N ALA A 76 35.59 -21.09 -67.76
CA ALA A 76 35.02 -21.78 -68.91
C ALA A 76 35.68 -21.37 -70.24
N GLU A 77 36.11 -20.11 -70.38
CA GLU A 77 36.81 -19.61 -71.56
C GLU A 77 38.31 -20.02 -71.59
N GLY A 78 38.94 -20.24 -70.43
CA GLY A 78 40.37 -20.57 -70.33
C GLY A 78 40.75 -22.04 -70.45
N ILE A 79 39.83 -23.00 -70.24
CA ILE A 79 40.15 -24.43 -70.17
C ILE A 79 39.03 -25.28 -70.77
N VAL A 80 38.96 -25.43 -72.09
CA VAL A 80 38.02 -26.40 -72.70
C VAL A 80 38.76 -27.67 -73.09
N ASP A 81 38.83 -28.61 -72.14
CA ASP A 81 38.99 -30.04 -72.40
C ASP A 81 37.85 -30.78 -71.66
N LYS A 82 37.42 -31.95 -72.14
CA LYS A 82 36.20 -32.64 -71.63
C LYS A 82 36.21 -32.89 -70.11
N ASN A 83 37.39 -32.98 -69.49
CA ASN A 83 37.56 -33.19 -68.07
C ASN A 83 37.30 -31.92 -67.22
N THR A 84 37.53 -30.72 -67.76
CA THR A 84 37.24 -29.46 -67.04
C THR A 84 35.78 -29.06 -67.08
N GLN A 85 35.03 -29.52 -68.09
CA GLN A 85 33.59 -29.29 -68.16
C GLN A 85 32.83 -30.05 -67.06
N SER A 86 33.23 -31.28 -66.74
CA SER A 86 32.64 -32.04 -65.62
C SER A 86 32.99 -31.41 -64.26
N ALA A 87 34.20 -30.84 -64.11
CA ALA A 87 34.57 -30.10 -62.91
C ALA A 87 33.74 -28.82 -62.72
N LEU A 88 33.45 -28.11 -63.81
CA LEU A 88 32.61 -26.91 -63.82
C LEU A 88 31.16 -27.23 -63.45
N GLU A 89 30.58 -28.30 -63.99
CA GLU A 89 29.22 -28.75 -63.66
C GLU A 89 29.10 -29.15 -62.18
N ASN A 90 30.10 -29.85 -61.64
CA ASN A 90 30.15 -30.20 -60.21
C ASN A 90 30.28 -28.95 -59.32
N LEU A 91 31.08 -27.96 -59.73
CA LEU A 91 31.18 -26.68 -59.03
C LEU A 91 29.85 -25.91 -59.04
N GLN A 92 29.15 -25.88 -60.18
CA GLN A 92 27.82 -25.27 -60.28
C GLN A 92 26.80 -25.99 -59.38
N LEU A 93 26.83 -27.32 -59.35
CA LEU A 93 25.94 -28.12 -58.50
C LEU A 93 26.17 -27.84 -57.01
N VAL A 94 27.44 -27.88 -56.56
CA VAL A 94 27.81 -27.62 -55.16
C VAL A 94 27.47 -26.19 -54.75
N ASN A 95 27.71 -25.21 -55.63
CA ASN A 95 27.37 -23.82 -55.34
C ASN A 95 25.85 -23.63 -55.22
N ASN A 96 25.06 -24.21 -56.13
CA ASN A 96 23.60 -24.15 -56.07
C ASN A 96 23.05 -24.82 -54.80
N GLN A 97 23.61 -25.95 -54.37
CA GLN A 97 23.24 -26.61 -53.11
C GLN A 97 23.59 -25.74 -51.89
N THR A 98 24.76 -25.11 -51.91
CA THR A 98 25.22 -24.23 -50.81
C THR A 98 24.33 -22.99 -50.69
N ILE A 99 24.03 -22.33 -51.81
CA ILE A 99 23.12 -21.17 -51.85
C ILE A 99 21.70 -21.57 -51.40
N SER A 100 21.18 -22.71 -51.85
CA SER A 100 19.87 -23.20 -51.41
C SER A 100 19.82 -23.47 -49.90
N THR A 101 20.90 -24.00 -49.33
CA THR A 101 21.00 -24.28 -47.89
C THR A 101 21.04 -22.97 -47.10
N PHE A 102 21.86 -22.01 -47.53
CA PHE A 102 21.93 -20.68 -46.91
C PHE A 102 20.59 -19.94 -46.94
N LEU A 103 19.89 -19.96 -48.07
CA LEU A 103 18.56 -19.33 -48.20
C LEU A 103 17.52 -19.96 -47.25
N LYS A 104 17.61 -21.28 -47.03
CA LYS A 104 16.74 -21.98 -46.08
C LYS A 104 17.03 -21.55 -44.65
N GLU A 105 18.30 -21.48 -44.25
CA GLU A 105 18.70 -21.03 -42.90
C GLU A 105 18.33 -19.56 -42.65
N MET A 106 18.52 -18.69 -43.65
CA MET A 106 18.07 -17.28 -43.60
C MET A 106 16.55 -17.16 -43.36
N LYS A 107 15.75 -18.03 -44.00
CA LYS A 107 14.30 -18.06 -43.81
C LYS A 107 13.92 -18.46 -42.39
N ASP A 108 14.59 -19.48 -41.84
CA ASP A 108 14.38 -19.94 -40.46
C ASP A 108 14.74 -18.84 -39.42
N VAL A 109 15.82 -18.09 -39.66
CA VAL A 109 16.21 -16.95 -38.80
C VAL A 109 15.13 -15.85 -38.83
N THR A 110 14.56 -15.59 -40.01
CA THR A 110 13.51 -14.56 -40.17
C THR A 110 12.24 -14.94 -39.41
N VAL A 111 11.84 -16.22 -39.48
CA VAL A 111 10.67 -16.74 -38.72
C VAL A 111 10.91 -16.58 -37.22
N ARG A 112 12.07 -17.01 -36.71
CA ARG A 112 12.41 -16.87 -35.28
C ARG A 112 12.41 -15.43 -34.80
N LYS A 113 12.82 -14.48 -35.63
CA LYS A 113 12.78 -13.04 -35.31
C LYS A 113 11.34 -12.53 -35.14
N SER A 114 10.41 -13.00 -35.96
CA SER A 114 8.98 -12.64 -35.84
C SER A 114 8.31 -13.24 -34.61
N ASP A 115 8.72 -14.45 -34.22
CA ASP A 115 8.25 -15.07 -32.97
C ASP A 115 8.78 -14.28 -31.76
N LEU A 116 10.04 -13.83 -31.82
CA LEU A 116 10.65 -13.05 -30.75
C LEU A 116 9.95 -11.71 -30.52
N SER A 117 9.58 -10.98 -31.59
CA SER A 117 8.85 -9.71 -31.46
C SER A 117 7.46 -9.92 -30.87
N THR A 118 6.81 -11.03 -31.22
CA THR A 118 5.50 -11.40 -30.65
C THR A 118 5.61 -11.70 -29.15
N VAL A 119 6.67 -12.38 -28.72
CA VAL A 119 6.94 -12.64 -27.30
C VAL A 119 7.23 -11.34 -26.55
N GLU A 120 8.00 -10.43 -27.14
CA GLU A 120 8.34 -9.14 -26.52
C GLU A 120 7.09 -8.28 -26.26
N GLU A 121 6.17 -8.21 -27.23
CA GLU A 121 4.92 -7.46 -27.08
C GLU A 121 4.00 -8.07 -26.02
N LYS A 122 3.92 -9.41 -25.94
CA LYS A 122 3.20 -10.09 -24.82
C LYS A 122 3.82 -9.74 -23.47
N LEU A 123 5.15 -9.79 -23.37
CA LEU A 123 5.86 -9.50 -22.12
C LEU A 123 5.64 -8.05 -21.67
N LYS A 124 5.67 -7.08 -22.61
CA LYS A 124 5.33 -5.68 -22.31
C LYS A 124 3.90 -5.52 -21.77
N GLY A 125 2.96 -6.25 -22.36
CA GLY A 125 1.56 -6.28 -21.89
C GLY A 125 1.43 -6.81 -20.46
N GLU A 126 2.06 -7.94 -20.16
CA GLU A 126 2.06 -8.56 -18.83
C GLU A 126 2.73 -7.66 -17.78
N ILE A 127 3.88 -7.04 -18.12
CA ILE A 127 4.57 -6.09 -17.23
C ILE A 127 3.66 -4.90 -16.89
N LYS A 128 2.91 -4.38 -17.87
CA LYS A 128 1.97 -3.28 -17.64
C LYS A 128 0.85 -3.69 -16.69
N GLN A 129 0.26 -4.87 -16.89
CA GLN A 129 -0.78 -5.41 -16.01
C GLN A 129 -0.28 -5.64 -14.57
N MET A 130 0.92 -6.19 -14.41
CA MET A 130 1.53 -6.38 -13.09
C MET A 130 1.72 -5.06 -12.35
N LYS A 131 2.19 -4.01 -13.04
CA LYS A 131 2.36 -2.67 -12.43
C LYS A 131 1.03 -2.07 -11.96
N GLU A 132 -0.05 -2.24 -12.71
CA GLU A 132 -1.38 -1.78 -12.33
C GLU A 132 -1.93 -2.54 -11.10
N GLN A 133 -1.74 -3.86 -11.07
CA GLN A 133 -2.12 -4.70 -9.92
C GLN A 133 -1.32 -4.35 -8.66
N GLN A 134 -0.02 -4.07 -8.79
CA GLN A 134 0.83 -3.64 -7.68
C GLN A 134 0.31 -2.33 -7.09
N LYS A 135 0.00 -1.33 -7.94
CA LYS A 135 -0.55 -0.03 -7.51
C LYS A 135 -1.88 -0.19 -6.76
N LEU A 136 -2.77 -1.06 -7.24
CA LEU A 136 -4.04 -1.34 -6.57
C LEU A 136 -3.82 -2.00 -5.20
N THR A 137 -2.84 -2.89 -5.11
CA THR A 137 -2.51 -3.60 -3.87
C THR A 137 -1.93 -2.65 -2.82
N GLU A 138 -1.04 -1.74 -3.23
CA GLU A 138 -0.48 -0.70 -2.35
C GLU A 138 -1.57 0.25 -1.81
N LEU A 139 -2.53 0.65 -2.65
CA LEU A 139 -3.69 1.44 -2.22
C LEU A 139 -4.53 0.70 -1.17
N LYS A 140 -4.86 -0.57 -1.41
CA LYS A 140 -5.60 -1.39 -0.42
C LYS A 140 -4.82 -1.55 0.88
N LEU A 141 -3.52 -1.80 0.81
CA LEU A 141 -2.67 -1.94 1.99
C LEU A 141 -2.63 -0.64 2.82
N SER A 142 -2.56 0.52 2.16
CA SER A 142 -2.58 1.81 2.84
C SER A 142 -3.91 2.06 3.58
N SER A 143 -5.04 1.68 2.97
CA SER A 143 -6.36 1.73 3.60
C SER A 143 -6.42 0.83 4.83
N VAL A 144 -5.99 -0.43 4.69
CA VAL A 144 -5.98 -1.39 5.81
C VAL A 144 -5.09 -0.90 6.95
N LYS A 145 -3.90 -0.37 6.65
CA LYS A 145 -3.00 0.20 7.66
C LYS A 145 -3.69 1.33 8.43
N SER A 146 -4.39 2.23 7.74
CA SER A 146 -5.13 3.31 8.40
C SER A 146 -6.26 2.81 9.30
N ASP A 147 -6.99 1.77 8.88
CA ASP A 147 -8.06 1.16 9.67
C ASP A 147 -7.51 0.42 10.90
N VAL A 148 -6.38 -0.28 10.76
CA VAL A 148 -5.69 -0.95 11.86
C VAL A 148 -5.21 0.08 12.88
N THR A 149 -4.55 1.16 12.44
CA THR A 149 -4.13 2.24 13.32
C THR A 149 -5.32 2.84 14.07
N ARG A 150 -6.43 3.13 13.39
CA ARG A 150 -7.65 3.67 14.03
C ARG A 150 -8.27 2.70 15.04
N SER A 151 -8.14 1.39 14.82
CA SER A 151 -8.65 0.33 15.71
C SER A 151 -7.79 0.15 16.97
N THR A 152 -6.49 0.42 16.89
CA THR A 152 -5.57 0.33 18.04
C THR A 152 -5.63 1.56 18.96
N GLU A 153 -6.24 2.65 18.53
CA GLU A 153 -6.42 3.86 19.34
C GLU A 153 -7.36 3.67 20.53
N ARG A 154 -6.76 3.51 21.71
CA ARG A 154 -7.45 3.46 23.00
C ARG A 154 -7.67 4.88 23.53
N VAL A 155 -8.88 5.16 24.01
CA VAL A 155 -9.19 6.39 24.74
C VAL A 155 -9.81 6.01 26.07
N SER A 156 -9.18 6.44 27.17
CA SER A 156 -9.72 6.24 28.50
C SER A 156 -9.26 7.34 29.45
N LEU A 157 -10.15 7.74 30.35
CA LEU A 157 -9.91 8.79 31.34
C LEU A 157 -10.54 8.38 32.66
N LEU A 158 -9.79 8.54 33.74
CA LEU A 158 -10.27 8.49 35.11
C LEU A 158 -9.82 9.75 35.84
N ALA A 159 -10.78 10.52 36.33
CA ALA A 159 -10.50 11.75 37.06
C ALA A 159 -11.42 11.91 38.28
N LEU A 160 -10.89 12.58 39.29
CA LEU A 160 -11.57 12.95 40.53
C LEU A 160 -11.73 14.47 40.63
N SER A 161 -12.78 14.92 41.30
CA SER A 161 -12.88 16.31 41.77
C SER A 161 -12.36 16.42 43.19
N GLN A 162 -11.40 17.30 43.43
CA GLN A 162 -10.95 17.67 44.78
C GLN A 162 -11.70 18.87 45.36
N GLN A 163 -12.54 19.53 44.55
CA GLN A 163 -13.31 20.69 44.95
C GLN A 163 -14.75 20.27 45.30
N THR A 164 -15.30 20.88 46.35
CA THR A 164 -16.76 20.89 46.56
C THR A 164 -17.37 21.71 45.43
N SER A 165 -18.09 21.08 44.51
CA SER A 165 -18.74 21.79 43.42
C SER A 165 -19.77 22.78 43.98
N SER A 166 -19.68 24.04 43.57
CA SER A 166 -20.72 25.04 43.85
C SER A 166 -22.07 24.55 43.32
N MET A 167 -23.17 24.85 44.01
CA MET A 167 -24.53 24.35 43.69
C MET A 167 -25.02 24.64 42.26
N THR A 168 -24.35 25.51 41.51
CA THR A 168 -24.69 25.86 40.13
C THR A 168 -23.42 25.97 39.27
N GLY A 169 -23.07 24.92 38.52
CA GLY A 169 -21.91 24.96 37.63
C GLY A 169 -21.56 23.62 36.98
N ILE A 170 -20.58 23.65 36.08
CA ILE A 170 -19.97 22.44 35.53
C ILE A 170 -18.99 21.89 36.58
N ILE A 171 -19.07 20.59 36.83
CA ILE A 171 -18.19 19.92 37.79
C ILE A 171 -16.81 19.75 37.15
N LYS A 172 -15.78 20.25 37.82
CA LYS A 172 -14.40 20.18 37.33
C LYS A 172 -13.66 19.03 38.00
N PHE A 173 -13.05 18.18 37.19
CA PHE A 173 -12.25 17.05 37.66
C PHE A 173 -10.77 17.42 37.50
N ASN A 174 -10.20 17.98 38.54
CA ASN A 174 -8.83 18.51 38.53
C ASN A 174 -7.76 17.46 38.90
N ASP A 175 -8.16 16.29 39.41
CA ASP A 175 -7.25 15.23 39.85
C ASP A 175 -7.37 14.00 38.94
N VAL A 176 -6.59 13.99 37.86
CA VAL A 176 -6.59 12.92 36.86
C VAL A 176 -5.73 11.76 37.39
N LYS A 177 -6.34 10.59 37.57
CA LYS A 177 -5.64 9.36 38.01
C LYS A 177 -5.11 8.54 36.85
N PHE A 178 -5.80 8.58 35.71
CA PHE A 178 -5.44 7.81 34.53
C PHE A 178 -5.92 8.51 33.27
N SER A 179 -5.08 8.57 32.24
CA SER A 179 -5.42 9.14 30.95
C SER A 179 -4.63 8.44 29.84
N ILE A 180 -5.32 7.88 28.86
CA ILE A 180 -4.73 7.27 27.66
C ILE A 180 -5.46 7.82 26.44
N GLY A 181 -4.70 8.26 25.44
CA GLY A 181 -5.24 8.69 24.14
C GLY A 181 -6.16 9.91 24.22
N PHE A 182 -5.98 10.76 25.23
CA PHE A 182 -6.77 11.96 25.50
C PHE A 182 -5.82 13.17 25.54
N ASN A 183 -5.72 13.93 24.44
CA ASN A 183 -4.70 14.97 24.30
C ASN A 183 -5.15 16.31 24.88
N ASN A 184 -6.46 16.54 25.00
CA ASN A 184 -7.08 17.76 25.53
C ASN A 184 -7.22 17.78 27.06
N LEU A 185 -6.31 17.11 27.79
CA LEU A 185 -6.39 16.95 29.24
C LEU A 185 -6.44 18.29 29.99
N ALA A 186 -5.61 19.26 29.59
CA ALA A 186 -5.58 20.59 30.21
C ALA A 186 -6.90 21.35 30.03
N THR A 187 -7.57 21.18 28.89
CA THR A 187 -8.88 21.80 28.67
C THR A 187 -9.93 21.14 29.55
N PHE A 188 -9.89 19.81 29.66
CA PHE A 188 -10.80 19.04 30.52
C PHE A 188 -10.66 19.44 32.00
N THR A 189 -9.46 19.47 32.55
CA THR A 189 -9.25 19.82 33.97
C THR A 189 -9.67 21.27 34.27
N ASN A 190 -9.48 22.20 33.33
CA ASN A 190 -9.84 23.61 33.50
C ASN A 190 -11.35 23.88 33.35
N THR A 191 -12.04 23.14 32.48
CA THR A 191 -13.44 23.42 32.10
C THR A 191 -14.45 22.40 32.61
N GLY A 192 -14.01 21.19 32.98
CA GLY A 192 -14.86 20.03 33.24
C GLY A 192 -15.43 19.36 31.98
N LYS A 193 -15.10 19.85 30.79
CA LYS A 193 -15.67 19.37 29.52
C LYS A 193 -14.73 18.40 28.84
N ILE A 194 -15.27 17.23 28.48
CA ILE A 194 -14.65 16.29 27.56
C ILE A 194 -14.96 16.76 26.14
N ILE A 195 -13.94 16.97 25.31
CA ILE A 195 -14.11 17.19 23.87
C ILE A 195 -13.66 15.92 23.15
N CYS A 196 -14.53 15.33 22.35
CA CYS A 196 -14.24 14.10 21.63
C CYS A 196 -13.21 14.37 20.53
N GLU A 197 -12.03 13.75 20.64
CA GLU A 197 -10.98 13.85 19.61
C GLU A 197 -11.08 12.72 18.57
N LYS A 198 -11.82 11.65 18.88
CA LYS A 198 -11.92 10.45 18.04
C LYS A 198 -13.34 9.92 18.02
N SER A 199 -14.00 9.91 16.85
CA SER A 199 -15.36 9.39 16.74
C SER A 199 -15.46 7.92 17.18
N GLY A 200 -16.48 7.56 17.94
CA GLY A 200 -16.66 6.19 18.42
C GLY A 200 -17.74 6.05 19.48
N LEU A 201 -17.87 4.83 19.99
CA LEU A 201 -18.79 4.52 21.09
C LEU A 201 -18.03 4.69 22.41
N TYR A 202 -18.58 5.47 23.34
CA TYR A 202 -17.97 5.80 24.62
C TYR A 202 -18.92 5.42 25.76
N MET A 203 -18.39 4.70 26.75
CA MET A 203 -19.01 4.54 28.06
C MET A 203 -18.54 5.68 28.96
N ILE A 204 -19.49 6.40 29.55
CA ILE A 204 -19.25 7.49 30.49
C ILE A 204 -19.96 7.13 31.78
N THR A 205 -19.20 7.05 32.86
CA THR A 205 -19.71 6.78 34.20
C THR A 205 -19.34 7.94 35.11
N VAL A 206 -20.31 8.45 35.86
CA VAL A 206 -20.14 9.49 36.86
C VAL A 206 -20.67 8.96 38.18
N SER A 207 -19.89 9.11 39.25
CA SER A 207 -20.33 8.87 40.61
C SER A 207 -20.10 10.13 41.45
N ILE A 208 -21.15 10.56 42.17
CA ILE A 208 -21.16 11.75 43.03
C ILE A 208 -21.50 11.33 44.44
N ILE A 209 -20.63 11.65 45.40
CA ILE A 209 -20.87 11.43 46.82
C ILE A 209 -21.26 12.76 47.47
N SER A 210 -22.43 12.83 48.09
CA SER A 210 -22.92 14.04 48.77
C SER A 210 -23.42 13.73 50.18
N SER A 211 -23.41 14.75 51.04
CA SER A 211 -24.00 14.72 52.39
C SER A 211 -25.18 15.69 52.52
N THR A 212 -25.62 16.32 51.43
CA THR A 212 -26.71 17.31 51.46
C THR A 212 -28.06 16.62 51.39
N THR A 213 -29.13 17.30 51.82
CA THR A 213 -30.46 16.69 51.88
C THR A 213 -31.07 16.38 50.51
N SER A 214 -30.60 17.05 49.46
CA SER A 214 -31.01 16.81 48.08
C SER A 214 -29.86 17.19 47.15
N THR A 215 -29.38 16.24 46.36
CA THR A 215 -28.37 16.48 45.32
C THR A 215 -28.90 16.02 43.98
N GLU A 216 -28.49 16.75 42.96
CA GLU A 216 -28.81 16.42 41.58
C GLU A 216 -27.60 16.69 40.71
N PHE A 217 -27.38 15.82 39.72
CA PHE A 217 -26.46 16.10 38.63
C PHE A 217 -27.05 15.64 37.30
N LYS A 218 -26.50 16.22 36.23
CA LYS A 218 -26.90 15.92 34.86
C LYS A 218 -25.66 15.72 34.01
N ILE A 219 -25.79 14.87 32.99
CA ILE A 219 -24.79 14.72 31.94
C ILE A 219 -25.34 15.40 30.69
N VAL A 220 -24.55 16.28 30.10
CA VAL A 220 -24.92 17.15 28.99
C VAL A 220 -24.04 16.86 27.79
N LEU A 221 -24.64 16.63 26.62
CA LEU A 221 -23.97 16.47 25.34
C LEU A 221 -24.30 17.67 24.45
N ASN A 222 -23.30 18.44 24.02
CA ASN A 222 -23.47 19.59 23.13
C ASN A 222 -24.53 20.60 23.61
N GLY A 223 -24.70 20.75 24.93
CA GLY A 223 -25.69 21.64 25.53
C GLY A 223 -27.06 20.99 25.80
N ILE A 224 -27.29 19.79 25.31
CA ILE A 224 -28.52 19.02 25.51
C ILE A 224 -28.33 18.06 26.68
N MET A 225 -29.22 18.13 27.66
CA MET A 225 -29.23 17.21 28.79
C MET A 225 -29.60 15.80 28.33
N ILE A 226 -28.74 14.82 28.60
CA ILE A 226 -28.93 13.42 28.23
C ILE A 226 -29.46 12.61 29.41
N THR A 227 -28.93 12.86 30.60
CA THR A 227 -29.40 12.22 31.83
C THR A 227 -29.50 13.22 32.97
N ARG A 228 -30.36 12.89 33.92
CA ARG A 228 -30.55 13.61 35.17
C ARG A 228 -30.65 12.57 36.27
N ASN A 229 -29.81 12.69 37.29
CA ASN A 229 -29.84 11.83 38.46
C ASN A 229 -30.07 12.72 39.68
N ARG A 230 -31.13 12.42 40.43
CA ARG A 230 -31.48 13.14 41.65
C ARG A 230 -31.61 12.12 42.77
N PHE A 231 -31.01 12.44 43.91
CA PHE A 231 -31.10 11.63 45.10
C PHE A 231 -31.31 12.54 46.32
N VAL A 232 -32.15 12.07 47.22
CA VAL A 232 -32.65 12.79 48.39
C VAL A 232 -32.40 11.89 49.58
N ASP A 233 -31.79 12.43 50.63
CA ASP A 233 -31.49 11.68 51.84
C ASP A 233 -31.52 12.61 53.05
N GLY A 234 -31.84 12.07 54.24
CA GLY A 234 -32.04 12.81 55.49
C GLY A 234 -30.79 13.38 56.13
N GLY A 235 -29.74 13.71 55.37
CA GLY A 235 -28.47 14.28 55.86
C GLY A 235 -27.34 13.28 56.09
N GLN A 236 -27.45 12.04 55.60
CA GLN A 236 -26.33 11.08 55.57
C GLN A 236 -25.52 11.18 54.27
N TRP A 237 -24.32 10.60 54.27
CA TRP A 237 -23.49 10.47 53.06
C TRP A 237 -24.09 9.42 52.13
N HIS A 238 -24.29 9.79 50.86
CA HIS A 238 -24.84 8.89 49.85
C HIS A 238 -24.19 9.12 48.49
N THR A 239 -24.31 8.13 47.62
CA THR A 239 -23.67 8.12 46.30
C THR A 239 -24.73 7.98 45.20
N GLY A 240 -24.77 8.95 44.29
CA GLY A 240 -25.49 8.83 43.03
C GLY A 240 -24.54 8.41 41.92
N THR A 241 -24.85 7.32 41.22
CA THR A 241 -24.06 6.83 40.08
C THR A 241 -24.90 6.79 38.82
N THR A 242 -24.32 7.19 37.69
CA THR A 242 -24.92 7.09 36.37
C THR A 242 -23.88 6.60 35.38
N ALA A 243 -24.22 5.58 34.60
CA ALA A 243 -23.42 5.07 33.50
C ALA A 243 -24.23 5.15 32.21
N LEU A 244 -23.61 5.61 31.13
CA LEU A 244 -24.25 5.75 29.83
C LEU A 244 -23.28 5.43 28.70
N VAL A 245 -23.83 4.96 27.59
CA VAL A 245 -23.07 4.66 26.38
C VAL A 245 -23.52 5.62 25.27
N LEU A 246 -22.60 6.42 24.75
CA LEU A 246 -22.87 7.42 23.71
C LEU A 246 -22.03 7.16 22.46
N GLN A 247 -22.66 7.30 21.30
CA GLN A 247 -21.93 7.45 20.05
C GLN A 247 -21.51 8.92 19.93
N LEU A 248 -20.22 9.20 20.01
CA LEU A 248 -19.65 10.54 19.89
C LEU A 248 -18.94 10.69 18.55
N HIS A 249 -18.98 11.91 18.02
CA HIS A 249 -18.23 12.35 16.84
C HIS A 249 -17.14 13.34 17.26
N VAL A 250 -16.09 13.47 16.44
CA VAL A 250 -15.03 14.47 16.67
C VAL A 250 -15.65 15.86 16.85
N GLY A 251 -15.29 16.53 17.95
CA GLY A 251 -15.78 17.86 18.33
C GLY A 251 -16.96 17.86 19.30
N ASP A 252 -17.63 16.72 19.52
CA ASP A 252 -18.69 16.61 20.51
C ASP A 252 -18.18 16.92 21.92
N LYS A 253 -19.00 17.60 22.72
CA LYS A 253 -18.66 18.08 24.07
C LYS A 253 -19.57 17.43 25.11
N VAL A 254 -18.98 16.76 26.09
CA VAL A 254 -19.70 16.14 27.22
C VAL A 254 -19.23 16.73 28.55
N TRP A 255 -20.16 17.00 29.47
CA TRP A 255 -19.87 17.45 30.83
C TRP A 255 -20.99 17.16 31.81
#